data_AF-A0A932NC06-F1
#
_entry.id   AF-A0A932NC06-F1
#
_cell.length_a   1.000
_cell.length_b   1.000
_cell.length_c   1.000
_cell.angle_alpha   90.00
_cell.angle_beta   90.00
_cell.angle_gamma   90.00
#
_symmetry.space_group_name_H-M   'P 1'
#
loop_
_entity.id
_entity.type
_entity.pdbx_description
1 polymer ?
#
loop_
_entity_poly.entity_id
_entity_poly.type
_entity_poly.pdbx_seq_one_letter_code
_entity_poly.pdbx_strand_id
1 'polypeptide(L)' 'LFLPPYSPDLNAIEKFWANFKRKVKETLNLYSSLAEAIDQSFLKICT' A
#
# COMPACT_ATOMS: atom_id res chain seq x y z
N LEU A 1 -4.96 -15.68 -14.53
CA LEU A 1 -5.84 -15.93 -13.37
C LEU A 1 -7.17 -15.26 -13.65
N PHE A 2 -8.29 -15.97 -13.55
CA PHE A 2 -9.62 -15.36 -13.68
C PHE A 2 -10.02 -14.74 -12.34
N LEU A 3 -10.47 -13.49 -12.36
CA LEU A 3 -11.02 -12.79 -11.21
C LEU A 3 -12.46 -12.40 -11.54
N PRO A 4 -13.46 -12.89 -10.78
CA PRO A 4 -14.83 -12.48 -11.00
C PRO A 4 -15.03 -10.97 -10.72
N PRO A 5 -15.97 -10.32 -11.42
CA PRO A 5 -16.25 -8.91 -11.21
C PRO A 5 -16.66 -8.63 -9.77
N TYR A 6 -16.33 -7.42 -9.29
CA TYR A 6 -16.65 -6.94 -7.93
C TYR A 6 -16.22 -7.86 -6.78
N SER A 7 -15.15 -8.64 -6.99
CA SER A 7 -14.63 -9.57 -5.97
C SER A 7 -13.26 -9.11 -5.44
N PRO A 8 -13.17 -7.95 -4.77
CA PRO A 8 -11.91 -7.43 -4.24
C PRO A 8 -11.28 -8.40 -3.22
N ASP A 9 -12.11 -9.17 -2.50
CA ASP A 9 -11.66 -10.16 -1.52
C ASP A 9 -10.83 -11.29 -2.14
N LEU A 10 -11.05 -11.56 -3.43
CA LEU A 10 -10.33 -12.57 -4.22
C LEU A 10 -9.06 -12.02 -4.88
N ASN A 11 -8.86 -10.69 -4.84
CA ASN A 11 -7.70 -10.04 -5.41
C ASN A 11 -6.68 -9.71 -4.30
N ALA A 12 -5.60 -10.48 -4.22
CA ALA A 12 -4.59 -10.33 -3.18
C ALA A 12 -3.95 -8.92 -3.13
N ILE A 13 -3.94 -8.19 -4.26
CA ILE A 13 -3.41 -6.83 -4.31
C ILE A 13 -4.21 -5.83 -3.45
N GLU A 14 -5.50 -6.09 -3.20
CA GLU A 14 -6.34 -5.22 -2.36
C GLU A 14 -5.85 -5.23 -0.91
N LYS A 15 -5.45 -6.41 -0.41
CA LYS A 15 -4.83 -6.54 0.92
C LYS A 15 -3.49 -5.82 0.97
N PHE A 16 -2.70 -5.88 -0.10
CA PHE A 16 -1.46 -5.10 -0.20
C PHE A 16 -1.77 -3.60 -0.12
N TRP A 17 -2.69 -3.08 -0.93
CA TRP A 17 -3.05 -1.66 -0.93
C TRP A 17 -3.58 -1.17 0.41
N ALA A 18 -4.38 -1.98 1.11
CA ALA A 18 -4.87 -1.65 2.44
C ALA A 18 -3.72 -1.47 3.45
N ASN A 19 -2.77 -2.39 3.48
CA ASN A 19 -1.60 -2.32 4.35
C ASN A 19 -0.64 -1.19 3.95
N PHE A 20 -0.43 -1.00 2.65
CA PHE A 20 0.45 0.04 2.12
C PHE A 20 -0.06 1.44 2.45
N LYS A 21 -1.34 1.72 2.19
CA LYS A 21 -1.95 3.02 2.55
C LYS A 21 -1.89 3.30 4.05
N ARG A 22 -2.08 2.27 4.89
CA ARG A 22 -1.92 2.41 6.35
C ARG A 22 -0.48 2.83 6.69
N LYS A 23 0.52 2.20 6.07
CA LYS A 23 1.93 2.52 6.32
C LYS A 23 2.34 3.92 5.86
N VAL A 24 1.86 4.35 4.70
CA VAL A 24 2.08 5.73 4.20
C VAL A 24 1.48 6.74 5.17
N LYS A 25 0.27 6.49 5.68
CA LYS A 25 -0.38 7.37 6.67
C LYS A 25 0.40 7.48 7.97
N GLU A 26 0.93 6.37 8.48
CA GLU A 26 1.73 6.34 9.72
C GLU A 26 3.07 7.09 9.58
N THR A 27 3.62 7.15 8.36
CA THR A 27 4.95 7.71 8.12
C THR A 27 4.93 9.10 7.50
N LEU A 28 3.76 9.64 7.16
CA LEU A 28 3.61 10.92 6.47
C LEU A 28 4.28 12.09 7.22
N ASN A 29 4.21 12.09 8.56
CA ASN A 29 4.82 13.13 9.39
C ASN A 29 6.35 13.01 9.53
N LEU A 30 6.95 11.95 9.00
CA LEU A 30 8.40 11.71 9.07
C LEU A 30 9.15 12.23 7.83
N TYR A 31 8.42 12.64 6.79
CA TYR A 31 8.99 13.02 5.50
C TYR A 31 8.47 14.37 5.04
N SER A 32 9.23 15.04 4.18
CA SER A 32 8.91 16.40 3.70
C SER A 32 7.83 16.39 2.62
N SER A 33 7.61 15.24 1.98
CA SER A 33 6.64 15.08 0.91
C SER A 33 5.92 13.73 0.97
N LEU A 34 4.72 13.69 0.38
CA LEU A 34 3.97 12.44 0.18
C LEU A 34 4.76 11.43 -0.68
N ALA A 35 5.51 11.92 -1.68
CA ALA A 35 6.31 11.06 -2.54
C ALA A 35 7.38 10.28 -1.75
N GLU A 36 8.14 10.97 -0.90
CA GLU A 36 9.13 10.33 -0.02
C GLU A 36 8.48 9.32 0.94
N ALA A 37 7.31 9.67 1.51
CA ALA A 37 6.58 8.75 2.39
C ALA A 37 6.10 7.48 1.66
N ILE A 38 5.69 7.60 0.40
CA ILE A 38 5.30 6.48 -0.48
C ILE A 38 6.50 5.59 -0.76
N ASP A 39 7.61 6.16 -1.23
CA ASP A 39 8.83 5.41 -1.59
C ASP A 39 9.37 4.63 -0.39
N GLN A 40 9.48 5.29 0.77
CA GLN A 40 9.99 4.69 1.99
C GLN A 40 9.03 3.64 2.56
N SER A 41 7.72 3.86 2.45
CA SER A 41 6.73 2.85 2.84
C SER A 41 6.79 1.62 1.95
N PHE A 42 7.06 1.79 0.65
CA PHE A 42 7.13 0.69 -0.31
C PHE A 42 8.35 -0.18 -0.03
N LEU A 43 9.52 0.45 0.14
CA LEU A 43 10.76 -0.23 0.54
C LEU A 43 10.56 -1.06 1.82
N LYS A 44 9.89 -0.51 2.83
CA LYS A 44 9.64 -1.22 4.11
C LYS A 44 8.69 -2.42 4.02
N ILE A 45 7.86 -2.52 2.99
CA ILE A 45 6.91 -3.64 2.82
C ILE A 45 7.51 -4.73 1.92
N CYS A 46 8.35 -4.34 0.96
CA CYS A 46 8.93 -5.25 -0.03
C CYS A 46 10.31 -5.80 0.34
N THR A 47 10.87 -5.38 1.48
CA THR A 47 12.11 -5.92 2.07
C THR A 47 11.78 -6.79 3.26
#